data_AF-A0A4Y2PCG8-F1
#
_entry.id   AF-A0A4Y2PCG8-F1
#
_cell.length_a   1.000
_cell.length_b   1.000
_cell.length_c   1.000
_cell.angle_alpha   90.00
_cell.angle_beta   90.00
_cell.angle_gamma   90.00
#
_symmetry.space_group_name_H-M   'P 1'
#
loop_
_entity.id
_entity.type
_entity.pdbx_description
1 polymer ?
#
loop_
_entity_poly.entity_id
_entity_poly.type
_entity_poly.pdbx_seq_one_letter_code
_entity_poly.pdbx_strand_id
1 'polypeptide(L)'
;MGNWKLHLQRRSETLPYFHARGHFSYAKYAHLYLQDMQDSESTMGAEEYEKSTTQGNLTIQRTFKFWSGTWSDMTIEQSLIKNMKTFGASLMALVSVIVYWLYGRRE
;
A
#
# COMPACT_ATOMS: atom_id res chain seq x y z
N MET A 1 -9.53 -10.01 -6.71
CA MET A 1 -8.06 -9.95 -6.58
C MET A 1 -7.51 -9.10 -7.72
N GLY A 2 -6.54 -8.23 -7.43
CA GLY A 2 -5.92 -7.36 -8.42
C GLY A 2 -4.89 -8.09 -9.27
N ASN A 3 -4.58 -7.58 -10.46
CA ASN A 3 -3.52 -8.11 -11.32
C ASN A 3 -2.28 -7.21 -11.24
N TRP A 4 -1.24 -7.70 -10.57
CA TRP A 4 0.00 -6.94 -10.35
C TRP A 4 0.73 -6.55 -11.64
N LYS A 5 0.86 -7.50 -12.58
CA LYS A 5 1.52 -7.26 -13.87
C LYS A 5 0.79 -6.19 -14.68
N LEU A 6 -0.55 -6.25 -14.68
CA LEU A 6 -1.38 -5.26 -15.36
C LEU A 6 -1.28 -3.88 -14.70
N HIS A 7 -1.16 -3.82 -13.36
CA HIS A 7 -0.93 -2.56 -12.63
C HIS A 7 0.40 -1.90 -13.04
N LEU A 8 1.49 -2.66 -13.12
CA LEU A 8 2.80 -2.14 -13.56
C LEU A 8 2.76 -1.70 -15.02
N GLN A 9 2.14 -2.49 -15.90
CA GLN A 9 1.95 -2.11 -17.31
C GLN A 9 1.21 -0.77 -17.43
N ARG A 10 0.07 -0.63 -16.72
CA ARG A 10 -0.71 0.61 -16.75
C ARG A 10 0.09 1.80 -16.23
N ARG A 11 0.87 1.62 -15.16
CA ARG A 11 1.71 2.69 -14.62
C ARG A 11 2.76 3.14 -15.64
N SER A 12 3.35 2.21 -16.40
CA SER A 12 4.25 2.53 -17.51
C SER A 12 3.57 3.36 -18.60
N GLU A 13 2.37 2.94 -19.03
CA GLU A 13 1.58 3.64 -20.05
C GLU A 13 1.15 5.05 -19.61
N THR A 14 1.03 5.30 -18.31
CA THR A 14 0.66 6.63 -17.79
C THR A 14 1.81 7.64 -17.73
N LEU A 15 3.07 7.18 -17.76
CA LEU A 15 4.25 8.05 -17.63
C LEU A 15 4.30 9.18 -18.68
N PRO A 16 4.06 8.93 -19.99
CA PRO A 16 4.08 9.99 -20.99
C PRO A 16 3.07 11.10 -20.69
N TYR A 17 1.93 10.77 -20.10
CA TYR A 17 0.91 11.76 -19.72
C TYR A 17 1.37 12.64 -18.55
N PHE A 18 2.11 12.09 -17.58
CA PHE A 18 2.69 12.91 -16.50
C PHE A 18 3.73 13.88 -17.04
N HIS A 19 4.58 13.45 -17.97
CA HIS A 19 5.54 14.32 -18.65
C HIS A 19 4.84 15.41 -19.47
N ALA A 20 3.86 15.04 -20.29
CA ALA A 20 3.13 15.98 -21.13
C ALA A 20 2.36 17.03 -20.33
N ARG A 21 1.86 16.68 -19.13
CA ARG A 21 1.14 17.60 -18.24
C ARG A 21 2.06 18.45 -17.35
N GLY A 22 3.37 18.23 -17.41
CA GLY A 22 4.35 18.94 -16.55
C GLY A 22 4.39 18.44 -15.10
N HIS A 23 3.80 17.28 -14.81
CA HIS A 23 3.83 16.64 -13.49
C HIS A 23 5.15 15.90 -13.27
N PHE A 24 6.27 16.61 -13.41
CA PHE A 24 7.61 16.01 -13.43
C PHE A 24 7.96 15.27 -12.14
N SER A 25 7.52 15.77 -10.98
CA SER A 25 7.72 15.07 -9.70
C SER A 25 7.01 13.73 -9.69
N TYR A 26 5.74 13.67 -10.10
CA TYR A 26 5.00 12.41 -10.21
C TYR A 26 5.63 11.47 -11.23
N ALA A 27 6.08 11.99 -12.38
CA ALA A 27 6.76 11.19 -13.39
C ALA A 27 8.07 10.58 -12.85
N LYS A 28 8.87 11.36 -12.11
CA LYS A 28 10.11 10.90 -11.47
C LYS A 28 9.83 9.77 -10.48
N TYR A 29 8.88 9.95 -9.57
CA TYR A 29 8.55 8.92 -8.57
C TYR A 29 7.89 7.70 -9.21
N ALA A 30 7.10 7.87 -10.26
CA ALA A 30 6.52 6.75 -11.00
C ALA A 30 7.59 5.91 -11.70
N HIS A 31 8.64 6.53 -12.24
CA HIS A 31 9.81 5.82 -12.78
C HIS A 31 10.54 5.02 -11.72
N LEU A 32 10.89 5.63 -10.59
CA LEU A 32 11.57 4.95 -9.48
C LEU A 32 10.75 3.76 -8.98
N TYR A 33 9.45 3.96 -8.77
CA TYR A 33 8.57 2.88 -8.37
C TYR A 33 8.56 1.74 -9.38
N LEU A 34 8.52 2.02 -10.69
CA LEU A 34 8.49 0.95 -11.69
C LEU A 34 9.78 0.12 -11.66
N GLN A 35 10.92 0.76 -11.49
CA GLN A 35 12.22 0.09 -11.34
C GLN A 35 12.21 -0.79 -10.10
N ASP A 36 11.89 -0.21 -8.94
CA ASP A 36 11.87 -0.94 -7.67
C ASP A 36 10.91 -2.14 -7.71
N MET A 37 9.72 -1.97 -8.31
CA MET A 37 8.74 -3.05 -8.41
C MET A 37 9.10 -4.11 -9.44
N GLN A 38 9.87 -3.80 -10.47
CA GLN A 38 10.41 -4.80 -11.40
C GLN A 38 11.50 -5.61 -10.72
N ASP A 39 12.38 -4.94 -9.98
CA ASP A 39 13.49 -5.58 -9.26
C ASP A 39 13.02 -6.33 -7.99
N SER A 40 11.80 -6.06 -7.52
CA SER A 40 11.21 -6.68 -6.32
C SER A 40 11.10 -8.21 -6.40
N GLU A 41 10.98 -8.79 -7.59
CA GLU A 41 10.97 -10.25 -7.77
C GLU A 41 12.33 -10.88 -7.41
N SER A 42 13.42 -10.14 -7.65
CA SER A 42 14.79 -10.59 -7.36
C SER A 42 15.26 -10.24 -5.95
N THR A 43 14.74 -9.15 -5.38
CA THR A 43 15.16 -8.64 -4.06
C THR A 43 14.32 -9.21 -2.92
N MET A 44 13.06 -9.59 -3.17
CA MET A 44 12.17 -10.20 -2.20
C MET A 44 12.20 -11.74 -2.30
N GLY A 45 11.95 -12.45 -1.19
CA GLY A 45 11.80 -13.90 -1.22
C GLY A 45 10.63 -14.33 -2.12
N ALA A 46 10.80 -15.37 -2.92
CA ALA A 46 9.80 -15.81 -3.91
C ALA A 46 8.41 -16.04 -3.32
N GLU A 47 8.33 -16.62 -2.11
CA GLU A 47 7.05 -16.83 -1.41
C GLU A 47 6.36 -15.51 -1.05
N GLU A 48 7.12 -14.52 -0.58
CA GLU A 48 6.58 -13.22 -0.17
C GLU A 48 6.13 -12.40 -1.39
N TYR A 49 6.88 -12.52 -2.50
CA TYR A 49 6.49 -11.94 -3.77
C TYR A 49 5.16 -12.55 -4.28
N GLU A 50 5.00 -13.87 -4.24
CA GLU A 50 3.75 -14.53 -4.64
C GLU A 50 2.57 -14.13 -3.76
N LYS A 51 2.77 -14.07 -2.44
CA LYS A 51 1.76 -13.57 -1.49
C LYS A 51 1.34 -12.14 -1.80
N SER A 52 2.29 -11.27 -2.11
CA SER A 52 2.02 -9.86 -2.39
C SER A 52 1.31 -9.65 -3.72
N THR A 53 1.70 -10.40 -4.75
CA THR A 53 1.20 -10.23 -6.12
C THR A 53 -0.07 -11.03 -6.41
N THR A 54 -0.05 -12.35 -6.16
CA THR A 54 -1.14 -13.28 -6.49
C THR A 54 -2.23 -13.28 -5.43
N GLN A 55 -1.84 -13.30 -4.15
CA GLN A 55 -2.82 -13.30 -3.05
C GLN A 55 -3.35 -11.90 -2.73
N GLY A 56 -2.67 -10.85 -3.22
CA GLY A 56 -3.16 -9.47 -3.16
C GLY A 56 -3.02 -8.81 -1.79
N ASN A 57 -2.07 -9.28 -0.96
CA ASN A 57 -1.84 -8.81 0.41
C ASN A 57 -1.46 -7.32 0.51
N LEU A 58 -1.12 -6.68 -0.60
CA LEU A 58 -0.85 -5.24 -0.69
C LEU A 58 -2.11 -4.38 -0.60
N THR A 59 -3.29 -4.96 -0.83
CA THR A 59 -4.56 -4.24 -0.92
C THR A 59 -5.60 -4.76 0.05
N ILE A 60 -6.32 -3.83 0.68
CA ILE A 60 -7.45 -4.11 1.55
C ILE A 60 -8.73 -3.78 0.78
N GLN A 61 -9.68 -4.70 0.77
CA GLN A 61 -11.00 -4.50 0.15
C GLN A 61 -12.10 -4.68 1.20
N ARG A 62 -13.07 -3.76 1.22
CA ARG A 62 -14.27 -3.86 2.09
C ARG A 62 -15.41 -4.64 1.44
N THR A 63 -15.37 -4.80 0.12
CA THR A 63 -16.42 -5.45 -0.67
C THR A 63 -15.76 -6.37 -1.69
N PHE A 64 -16.39 -7.48 -2.02
CA PHE A 64 -15.93 -8.45 -3.02
C PHE A 64 -16.16 -8.00 -4.47
N LYS A 65 -15.94 -6.71 -4.76
CA LYS A 65 -16.01 -6.17 -6.12
C LYS A 65 -14.64 -6.23 -6.79
N PHE A 66 -14.65 -6.26 -8.12
CA PHE A 66 -13.41 -6.21 -8.89
C PHE A 66 -12.80 -4.80 -8.83
N TRP A 67 -11.47 -4.69 -8.74
CA TRP A 67 -10.72 -3.43 -8.61
C TRP A 67 -11.13 -2.50 -7.45
N SER A 68 -11.81 -2.99 -6.42
CA SER A 68 -12.17 -2.19 -5.24
C SER A 68 -11.15 -2.25 -4.11
N GLY A 69 -9.93 -2.70 -4.39
CA GLY A 69 -8.85 -2.78 -3.41
C GLY A 69 -8.17 -1.43 -3.24
N THR A 70 -8.06 -0.97 -1.99
CA THR A 70 -7.25 0.20 -1.62
C THR A 70 -5.92 -0.29 -1.07
N TRP A 71 -4.83 0.42 -1.36
CA TRP A 71 -3.52 0.11 -0.77
C TRP A 71 -3.60 0.10 0.76
N SER A 72 -2.93 -0.86 1.39
CA SER A 72 -2.91 -1.00 2.85
C SER A 72 -2.40 0.27 3.53
N ASP A 73 -1.30 0.83 3.02
CA ASP A 73 -0.70 2.09 3.50
C ASP A 73 -1.71 3.26 3.45
N MET A 74 -2.35 3.47 2.30
CA MET A 74 -3.41 4.48 2.16
C MET A 74 -4.56 4.25 3.14
N THR A 75 -4.93 2.99 3.39
CA THR A 75 -5.98 2.64 4.35
C THR A 75 -5.55 2.99 5.77
N ILE A 76 -4.31 2.69 6.15
CA ILE A 76 -3.74 3.04 7.47
C ILE A 76 -3.67 4.57 7.61
N GLU A 77 -3.21 5.29 6.58
CA GLU A 77 -3.13 6.74 6.63
C GLU A 77 -4.52 7.36 6.82
N GLN A 78 -5.51 6.93 6.02
CA GLN A 78 -6.84 7.53 6.04
C GLN A 78 -7.70 7.11 7.24
N SER A 79 -7.45 5.92 7.82
CA SER A 79 -8.23 5.42 8.95
C SER A 79 -7.53 5.61 10.30
N LEU A 80 -6.26 5.27 10.41
CA LEU A 80 -5.53 5.33 11.68
C LEU A 80 -4.90 6.71 11.85
N ILE A 81 -4.00 7.10 10.94
CA ILE A 81 -3.17 8.30 11.12
C ILE A 81 -4.03 9.57 11.09
N LYS A 82 -4.99 9.65 10.16
CA LYS A 82 -5.92 10.79 10.07
C LYS A 82 -6.73 10.94 11.35
N ASN A 83 -7.29 9.85 11.88
CA ASN A 83 -8.05 9.90 13.14
C ASN A 83 -7.16 10.29 14.32
N MET A 84 -5.92 9.78 14.39
CA MET A 84 -4.95 10.16 15.42
C MET A 84 -4.57 11.65 15.35
N LYS A 85 -4.44 12.22 14.15
CA LYS A 85 -4.13 13.65 13.93
C LYS A 85 -5.31 14.54 14.32
N THR A 86 -6.54 14.16 13.99
CA THR A 86 -7.74 14.96 14.29
C THR A 86 -8.14 14.92 15.77
N PHE A 87 -7.90 13.80 16.47
CA PHE A 87 -8.23 13.66 17.89
C PHE A 87 -7.18 14.20 18.87
N GLY A 88 -6.07 14.75 18.36
CA GLY A 88 -5.04 15.42 19.16
C GLY A 88 -4.40 14.53 20.22
N ALA A 89 -3.35 13.76 19.86
CA ALA A 89 -2.42 13.07 20.77
C ALA A 89 -2.99 12.11 21.85
N SER A 90 -4.32 12.00 22.01
CA SER A 90 -4.97 11.31 23.12
C SER A 90 -5.11 9.78 22.91
N LEU A 91 -4.85 9.29 21.69
CA LEU A 91 -4.95 7.86 21.36
C LEU A 91 -3.65 7.06 21.59
N MET A 92 -2.51 7.69 21.92
CA MET A 92 -1.31 6.91 22.29
C MET A 92 -1.57 6.00 23.50
N ALA A 93 -2.48 6.40 24.41
CA ALA A 93 -2.94 5.57 25.52
C ALA A 93 -3.76 4.35 25.04
N LEU A 94 -4.57 4.48 24.00
CA LEU A 94 -5.44 3.40 23.50
C LEU A 94 -4.70 2.40 22.61
N VAL A 95 -3.68 2.83 21.85
CA VAL A 95 -2.79 1.90 21.14
C VAL A 95 -1.97 1.08 22.14
N SER A 96 -1.53 1.67 23.25
CA SER A 96 -0.91 0.92 24.36
C SER A 96 -1.87 -0.15 24.92
N VAL A 97 -3.16 0.18 25.13
CA VAL A 97 -4.16 -0.80 25.59
C VAL A 97 -4.41 -1.92 24.57
N ILE A 98 -4.48 -1.61 23.26
CA ILE A 98 -4.68 -2.63 22.21
C ILE A 98 -3.43 -3.52 22.05
N VAL A 99 -2.23 -2.94 22.10
CA VAL A 99 -0.97 -3.70 22.11
C VAL A 99 -0.87 -4.55 23.38
N TYR A 100 -1.24 -4.03 24.55
CA TYR A 100 -1.30 -4.79 25.80
C TYR A 100 -2.36 -5.91 25.74
N TRP A 101 -3.49 -5.69 25.07
CA TRP A 101 -4.52 -6.72 24.87
C TRP A 101 -4.14 -7.81 23.86
N LEU A 102 -3.33 -7.47 22.86
CA LEU A 102 -2.86 -8.40 21.83
C LEU A 102 -1.59 -9.17 22.25
N TYR A 103 -0.72 -8.55 23.06
CA TYR A 103 0.57 -9.13 23.47
C TYR A 103 0.60 -9.59 24.94
N GLY A 104 -0.23 -9.02 25.81
CA GLY A 104 -0.27 -9.30 27.25
C GLY A 104 -1.28 -10.37 27.69
N ARG A 105 -1.97 -11.03 26.75
CA ARG A 105 -2.87 -12.17 27.06
C ARG A 105 -2.24 -13.52 26.68
N ARG A 106 -0.99 -13.70 27.05
CA ARG A 106 -0.29 -14.97 27.04
C ARG A 106 0.53 -15.06 28.32
N GLU A 107 -0.17 -15.22 29.45
CA GLU A 107 0.06 -16.18 30.56
C GLU A 107 -1.24 -16.28 31.37
#